data_AF-A0A348N6S9-F1
#
_entry.id   AF-A0A348N6S9-F1
#
_cell.length_a   1.000
_cell.length_b   1.000
_cell.length_c   1.000
_cell.angle_alpha   90.00
_cell.angle_beta   90.00
_cell.angle_gamma   90.00
#
_symmetry.space_group_name_H-M   'P 1'
#
loop_
_entity.id
_entity.type
_entity.pdbx_description
1 polymer ?
#
loop_
_entity_poly.entity_id
_entity_poly.type
_entity_poly.pdbx_seq_one_letter_code
_entity_poly.pdbx_strand_id
1 'polypeptide(L)'
;LQQCIRGITDLITINGVINLDFADVKSVMSEQGYAHMGFGIGTGDNKFMDAVKMAVESPLLETSLNGAKNLILNITGDKDMGLVEANDAANYVTEITGGEVELYLGVMTDESLTDEVRFTLIATGIDEIEGQTVKASSVSSTGTSASSISGLGLGLKYDNATLNRTNAASSSTAPKSATRPQVKQVAPKPVTPQPANTISQPTVKPSVEAKDIQIPEFLSKK
;
A
#
# COMPACT_ATOMS: atom_id res chain seq x y z
N LEU A 1 -8.70 1.93 -16.73
CA LEU A 1 -8.33 3.37 -16.76
C LEU A 1 -9.11 4.22 -15.76
N GLN A 2 -10.44 4.10 -15.66
CA GLN A 2 -11.24 4.90 -14.71
C GLN A 2 -10.75 4.80 -13.25
N GLN A 3 -10.38 3.60 -12.81
CA GLN A 3 -9.88 3.37 -11.45
C GLN A 3 -8.58 4.14 -11.14
N CYS A 4 -7.68 4.28 -12.12
CA CYS A 4 -6.42 5.01 -11.96
C CYS A 4 -6.64 6.51 -11.76
N ILE A 5 -7.49 7.09 -12.62
CA ILE A 5 -7.82 8.51 -12.52
C ILE A 5 -8.53 8.78 -11.19
N ARG A 6 -9.46 7.90 -10.82
CA ARG A 6 -10.18 8.00 -9.55
C ARG A 6 -9.23 7.91 -8.36
N GLY A 7 -8.32 6.94 -8.33
CA GLY A 7 -7.37 6.76 -7.23
C GLY A 7 -6.56 8.01 -6.91
N ILE A 8 -6.09 8.74 -7.93
CA ILE A 8 -5.35 10.01 -7.76
C ILE A 8 -6.28 11.18 -7.48
N THR A 9 -7.45 11.22 -8.12
CA THR A 9 -8.42 12.31 -7.90
C THR A 9 -8.97 12.28 -6.49
N ASP A 10 -9.22 11.09 -5.94
CA ASP A 10 -9.73 10.88 -4.60
C ASP A 10 -8.75 11.40 -3.55
N LEU A 11 -7.43 11.24 -3.79
CA LEU A 11 -6.38 11.79 -2.92
C LEU A 11 -6.42 13.31 -2.76
N ILE A 12 -6.88 14.03 -3.79
CA ILE A 12 -6.84 15.50 -3.85
C ILE A 12 -8.19 16.09 -3.46
N THR A 13 -9.29 15.42 -3.82
CA THR A 13 -10.63 16.00 -3.77
C THR A 13 -11.43 15.54 -2.55
N ILE A 14 -11.14 14.36 -2.01
CA ILE A 14 -11.85 13.79 -0.87
C ILE A 14 -11.10 14.12 0.41
N ASN A 15 -11.81 14.64 1.40
CA ASN A 15 -11.24 14.87 2.72
C ASN A 15 -11.09 13.56 3.49
N GLY A 16 -9.97 13.42 4.17
CA GLY A 16 -9.63 12.27 4.96
C GLY A 16 -9.18 12.59 6.38
N VAL A 17 -8.92 11.51 7.11
CA VAL A 17 -8.24 11.52 8.41
C VAL A 17 -6.77 11.90 8.21
N ILE A 18 -6.15 11.38 7.15
CA ILE A 18 -4.79 11.73 6.72
C ILE A 18 -4.88 12.18 5.27
N ASN A 19 -4.59 13.45 5.04
CA ASN A 19 -4.61 14.03 3.71
C ASN A 19 -3.20 14.00 3.10
N LEU A 20 -3.15 13.74 1.81
CA LEU A 20 -2.01 14.04 0.97
C LEU A 20 -2.29 15.33 0.21
N ASP A 21 -1.30 16.21 0.09
CA ASP A 21 -1.47 17.43 -0.67
C ASP A 21 -1.03 17.25 -2.14
N PHE A 22 -1.33 18.26 -2.96
CA PHE A 22 -0.96 18.21 -4.37
C PHE A 22 0.56 18.27 -4.59
N ALA A 23 1.33 18.85 -3.65
CA ALA A 23 2.78 18.93 -3.76
C ALA A 23 3.41 17.54 -3.57
N ASP A 24 2.90 16.75 -2.63
CA ASP A 24 3.32 15.36 -2.39
C ASP A 24 3.08 14.51 -3.65
N VAL A 25 1.85 14.52 -4.16
CA VAL A 25 1.50 13.77 -5.39
C VAL A 25 2.36 14.21 -6.56
N LYS A 26 2.57 15.52 -6.74
CA LYS A 26 3.42 16.04 -7.81
C LYS A 26 4.87 15.58 -7.66
N SER A 27 5.43 15.60 -6.45
CA SER A 27 6.81 15.17 -6.17
C SER A 27 7.02 13.69 -6.49
N VAL A 28 6.03 12.86 -6.14
CA VAL A 28 6.09 11.40 -6.35
C VAL A 28 5.80 11.00 -7.80
N MET A 29 5.07 11.81 -8.57
CA MET A 29 4.71 11.47 -9.95
C MET A 29 5.57 12.17 -11.01
N SER A 30 6.24 13.28 -10.68
CA SER A 30 7.03 14.04 -11.65
C SER A 30 8.42 13.44 -11.83
N GLU A 31 8.83 13.21 -13.08
CA GLU A 31 10.20 12.80 -13.44
C GLU A 31 10.68 11.46 -12.82
N GLN A 32 9.79 10.64 -12.25
CA GLN A 32 10.16 9.38 -11.60
C GLN A 32 10.24 8.17 -12.54
N GLY A 33 10.17 8.37 -13.85
CA GLY A 33 10.23 7.27 -14.83
C GLY A 33 8.97 6.40 -14.82
N TYR A 34 9.15 5.08 -14.64
CA TYR A 34 8.05 4.13 -14.68
C TYR A 34 7.26 4.11 -13.37
N ALA A 35 5.95 3.87 -13.52
CA ALA A 35 5.02 3.74 -12.42
C ALA A 35 4.18 2.47 -12.56
N HIS A 36 3.94 1.80 -11.43
CA HIS A 36 3.01 0.69 -11.32
C HIS A 36 1.90 1.03 -10.34
N MET A 37 0.72 0.46 -10.59
CA MET A 37 -0.47 0.79 -9.82
C MET A 37 -1.26 -0.47 -9.48
N GLY A 38 -1.59 -0.65 -8.20
CA GLY A 38 -2.41 -1.75 -7.71
C GLY A 38 -3.74 -1.24 -7.16
N PHE A 39 -4.80 -2.05 -7.31
CA PHE A 39 -6.12 -1.75 -6.75
C PHE A 39 -6.66 -2.91 -5.96
N GLY A 40 -7.25 -2.57 -4.82
CA GLY A 40 -7.87 -3.49 -3.89
C GLY A 40 -9.21 -2.97 -3.43
N ILE A 41 -10.10 -3.88 -3.12
CA ILE A 41 -11.39 -3.66 -2.49
C ILE A 41 -11.54 -4.80 -1.50
N GLY A 42 -11.91 -4.47 -0.27
CA GLY A 42 -12.17 -5.44 0.78
C GLY A 42 -13.46 -5.10 1.50
N THR A 43 -14.09 -6.12 2.06
CA THR A 43 -15.37 -6.01 2.77
C THR A 43 -15.38 -6.90 4.01
N GLY A 44 -16.19 -6.57 5.02
CA GLY A 44 -16.28 -7.33 6.26
C GLY A 44 -15.10 -7.09 7.21
N ASP A 45 -14.91 -8.02 8.15
CA ASP A 45 -14.02 -7.84 9.31
C ASP A 45 -12.53 -7.66 8.93
N ASN A 46 -12.07 -8.31 7.86
CA ASN A 46 -10.68 -8.24 7.39
C ASN A 46 -10.49 -7.34 6.16
N LYS A 47 -11.43 -6.43 5.90
CA LYS A 47 -11.46 -5.61 4.68
C LYS A 47 -10.14 -4.90 4.34
N PHE A 48 -9.40 -4.43 5.34
CA PHE A 48 -8.11 -3.77 5.11
C PHE A 48 -7.08 -4.74 4.52
N MET A 49 -6.80 -5.84 5.21
CA MET A 49 -5.78 -6.79 4.77
C MET A 49 -6.16 -7.49 3.47
N ASP A 50 -7.45 -7.76 3.26
CA ASP A 50 -7.92 -8.37 2.01
C ASP A 50 -7.80 -7.38 0.84
N ALA A 51 -8.15 -6.10 1.04
CA ALA A 51 -7.95 -5.07 0.03
C ALA A 51 -6.45 -4.88 -0.30
N VAL A 52 -5.59 -4.83 0.71
CA VAL A 52 -4.14 -4.67 0.52
C VAL A 52 -3.56 -5.82 -0.30
N LYS A 53 -3.87 -7.07 0.08
CA LYS A 53 -3.38 -8.25 -0.65
C LYS A 53 -3.82 -8.21 -2.10
N MET A 54 -5.10 -7.91 -2.35
CA MET A 54 -5.60 -7.80 -3.72
C MET A 54 -4.93 -6.67 -4.51
N ALA A 55 -4.59 -5.56 -3.86
CA ALA A 55 -3.86 -4.47 -4.49
C ALA A 55 -2.42 -4.87 -4.85
N VAL A 56 -1.70 -5.54 -3.96
CA VAL A 56 -0.33 -6.00 -4.17
C VAL A 56 -0.26 -7.11 -5.23
N GLU A 57 -1.24 -8.00 -5.25
CA GLU A 57 -1.36 -9.10 -6.23
C GLU A 57 -2.01 -8.65 -7.55
N SER A 58 -2.29 -7.34 -7.71
CA SER A 58 -2.97 -6.82 -8.88
C SER A 58 -2.12 -7.02 -10.14
N PRO A 59 -2.68 -7.53 -11.26
CA PRO A 59 -1.96 -7.73 -12.52
C PRO A 59 -1.35 -6.45 -13.13
N LEU A 60 -1.72 -5.28 -12.62
CA LEU A 60 -1.20 -3.98 -13.05
C LEU A 60 0.16 -3.62 -12.41
N LEU A 61 0.62 -4.42 -11.44
CA LEU A 61 1.97 -4.42 -10.90
C LEU A 61 2.83 -5.44 -11.67
N GLU A 62 3.36 -5.03 -12.82
CA GLU A 62 4.13 -5.94 -13.70
C GLU A 62 5.53 -6.26 -13.15
N THR A 63 6.18 -5.30 -12.52
CA THR A 63 7.33 -5.56 -11.65
C THR A 63 6.85 -5.50 -10.20
N SER A 64 7.24 -6.50 -9.42
CA SER A 64 7.10 -6.49 -7.96
C SER A 64 7.49 -5.12 -7.39
N LEU A 65 6.87 -4.69 -6.29
CA LEU A 65 7.14 -3.40 -5.61
C LEU A 65 8.63 -3.14 -5.25
N ASN A 66 9.48 -4.14 -5.41
CA ASN A 66 10.93 -4.02 -5.30
C ASN A 66 11.51 -2.93 -6.20
N GLY A 67 12.35 -2.09 -5.59
CA GLY A 67 13.07 -1.04 -6.32
C GLY A 67 12.25 0.23 -6.55
N ALA A 68 11.01 0.30 -6.05
CA ALA A 68 10.29 1.57 -5.98
C ALA A 68 10.98 2.51 -4.98
N LYS A 69 11.18 3.77 -5.37
CA LYS A 69 11.75 4.81 -4.51
C LYS A 69 10.68 5.52 -3.70
N ASN A 70 9.50 5.65 -4.29
CA ASN A 70 8.35 6.30 -3.67
C ASN A 70 7.11 5.43 -3.81
N LEU A 71 6.25 5.52 -2.80
CA LEU A 71 5.01 4.79 -2.74
C LEU A 71 3.90 5.72 -2.26
N ILE A 72 2.82 5.84 -3.03
CA ILE A 72 1.58 6.43 -2.55
C ILE A 72 0.62 5.31 -2.21
N LEU A 73 0.14 5.34 -0.98
CA LEU A 73 -0.92 4.47 -0.52
C LEU A 73 -2.16 5.30 -0.20
N ASN A 74 -3.24 5.08 -0.96
CA ASN A 74 -4.54 5.65 -0.70
C ASN A 74 -5.51 4.58 -0.15
N ILE A 75 -6.14 4.87 0.98
CA ILE A 75 -7.16 4.04 1.61
C ILE A 75 -8.44 4.87 1.73
N THR A 76 -9.48 4.47 1.01
CA THR A 76 -10.81 5.09 1.10
C THR A 76 -11.79 4.12 1.75
N GLY A 77 -12.33 4.49 2.90
CA GLY A 77 -13.27 3.66 3.66
C GLY A 77 -14.52 4.42 4.09
N ASP A 78 -15.42 3.71 4.76
CA ASP A 78 -16.55 4.31 5.44
C ASP A 78 -16.12 5.16 6.66
N LYS A 79 -17.07 5.83 7.30
CA LYS A 79 -16.82 6.67 8.49
C LYS A 79 -16.32 5.90 9.73
N ASP A 80 -16.45 4.58 9.71
CA ASP A 80 -16.11 3.71 10.84
C ASP A 80 -14.75 3.02 10.63
N MET A 81 -14.01 3.40 9.58
CA MET A 81 -12.65 2.96 9.33
C MET A 81 -11.69 3.30 10.49
N GLY A 82 -10.99 2.28 11.00
CA GLY A 82 -9.98 2.45 12.04
C GLY A 82 -8.63 2.87 11.48
N LEU A 83 -8.02 3.87 12.12
CA LEU A 83 -6.66 4.30 11.81
C LEU A 83 -5.61 3.22 12.10
N VAL A 84 -5.87 2.35 13.08
CA VAL A 84 -4.97 1.24 13.43
C VAL A 84 -4.88 0.25 12.28
N GLU A 85 -6.01 -0.15 11.70
CA GLU A 85 -6.03 -1.08 10.57
C GLU A 85 -5.39 -0.48 9.32
N ALA A 86 -5.61 0.81 9.06
CA ALA A 86 -4.94 1.55 7.98
C ALA A 86 -3.41 1.58 8.16
N ASN A 87 -2.93 1.72 9.40
CA ASN A 87 -1.50 1.68 9.71
C ASN A 87 -0.91 0.27 9.55
N ASP A 88 -1.64 -0.77 9.96
CA ASP A 88 -1.20 -2.17 9.78
C ASP A 88 -1.08 -2.51 8.29
N ALA A 89 -2.05 -2.06 7.48
CA ALA A 89 -2.01 -2.15 6.03
C ALA A 89 -0.80 -1.44 5.43
N ALA A 90 -0.49 -0.22 5.90
CA ALA A 90 0.70 0.52 5.47
C ALA A 90 2.00 -0.23 5.78
N ASN A 91 2.15 -0.74 7.00
CA ASN A 91 3.32 -1.51 7.42
C ASN A 91 3.51 -2.75 6.55
N TYR A 92 2.43 -3.48 6.27
CA TYR A 92 2.49 -4.67 5.42
C TYR A 92 3.04 -4.36 4.01
N VAL A 93 2.62 -3.24 3.41
CA VAL A 93 3.14 -2.87 2.09
C VAL A 93 4.62 -2.47 2.16
N THR A 94 5.02 -1.70 3.19
CA THR A 94 6.42 -1.34 3.39
C THR A 94 7.32 -2.57 3.57
N GLU A 95 6.87 -3.58 4.32
CA GLU A 95 7.60 -4.84 4.49
C GLU A 95 7.84 -5.56 3.15
N ILE A 96 6.85 -5.58 2.26
CA ILE A 96 6.94 -6.23 0.95
C ILE A 96 7.87 -5.45 0.00
N THR A 97 7.94 -4.13 0.14
CA THR A 97 8.81 -3.27 -0.69
C THR A 97 10.29 -3.33 -0.33
N GLY A 98 10.65 -3.96 0.80
CA GLY A 98 12.04 -4.06 1.27
C GLY A 98 12.50 -2.89 2.15
N GLY A 99 11.59 -2.02 2.61
CA GLY A 99 11.85 -1.00 3.64
C GLY A 99 12.67 0.23 3.22
N GLU A 100 13.16 0.28 1.98
CA GLU A 100 13.95 1.40 1.43
C GLU A 100 13.09 2.30 0.51
N VAL A 101 11.83 2.54 0.87
CA VAL A 101 10.88 3.34 0.09
C VAL A 101 10.29 4.48 0.93
N GLU A 102 10.09 5.64 0.32
CA GLU A 102 9.33 6.73 0.95
C GLU A 102 7.83 6.50 0.75
N LEU A 103 7.10 6.30 1.86
CA LEU A 103 5.67 6.03 1.87
C LEU A 103 4.86 7.29 2.18
N TYR A 104 3.95 7.62 1.26
CA TYR A 104 2.95 8.68 1.36
C TYR A 104 1.58 8.03 1.62
N LEU A 105 1.07 8.15 2.85
CA LEU A 105 -0.18 7.52 3.27
C LEU A 105 -1.34 8.53 3.25
N GLY A 106 -2.36 8.26 2.43
CA GLY A 106 -3.65 8.92 2.42
C GLY A 106 -4.74 8.01 2.99
N VAL A 107 -5.54 8.56 3.91
CA VAL A 107 -6.65 7.84 4.56
C VAL A 107 -7.89 8.72 4.46
N MET A 108 -8.79 8.38 3.53
CA MET A 108 -9.97 9.16 3.15
C MET A 108 -11.25 8.48 3.60
N THR A 109 -12.25 9.31 3.93
CA THR A 109 -13.57 8.82 4.36
C THR A 109 -14.60 9.18 3.30
N ASP A 110 -15.29 8.17 2.78
CA ASP A 110 -16.38 8.31 1.82
C ASP A 110 -17.66 7.70 2.42
N GLU A 111 -18.62 8.57 2.77
CA GLU A 111 -19.90 8.18 3.37
C GLU A 111 -20.79 7.35 2.44
N SER A 112 -20.48 7.31 1.13
CA SER A 112 -21.19 6.45 0.18
C SER A 112 -20.77 4.99 0.27
N LEU A 113 -19.66 4.69 0.93
CA LEU A 113 -19.19 3.32 1.18
C LEU A 113 -19.87 2.76 2.42
N THR A 114 -20.22 1.47 2.35
CA THR A 114 -20.79 0.74 3.49
C THR A 114 -20.08 -0.58 3.60
N ASP A 115 -19.32 -0.74 4.69
CA ASP A 115 -18.52 -1.94 4.94
C ASP A 115 -17.57 -2.32 3.78
N GLU A 116 -17.10 -1.31 3.06
CA GLU A 116 -16.18 -1.44 1.94
C GLU A 116 -14.98 -0.54 2.17
N VAL A 117 -13.78 -1.08 1.96
CA VAL A 117 -12.53 -0.30 1.90
C VAL A 117 -11.94 -0.48 0.51
N ARG A 118 -11.63 0.64 -0.13
CA ARG A 118 -10.90 0.72 -1.38
C ARG A 118 -9.46 1.07 -1.11
N PHE A 119 -8.58 0.36 -1.78
CA PHE A 119 -7.14 0.48 -1.63
C PHE A 119 -6.56 0.79 -3.00
N THR A 120 -5.75 1.84 -3.08
CA THR A 120 -5.01 2.16 -4.28
C THR A 120 -3.55 2.33 -3.92
N LEU A 121 -2.69 1.60 -4.61
CA LEU A 121 -1.25 1.64 -4.43
C LEU A 121 -0.61 2.18 -5.69
N ILE A 122 0.29 3.16 -5.58
CA ILE A 122 1.04 3.72 -6.70
C ILE A 122 2.52 3.68 -6.33
N ALA A 123 3.30 2.90 -7.08
CA ALA A 123 4.74 2.81 -6.92
C ALA A 123 5.42 3.54 -8.07
N THR A 124 6.38 4.43 -7.77
CA THR A 124 7.14 5.19 -8.76
C THR A 124 8.64 5.16 -8.47
N GLY A 125 9.46 5.55 -9.45
CA GLY A 125 10.91 5.50 -9.32
C GLY A 125 11.48 4.10 -9.49
N ILE A 126 10.71 3.19 -10.09
CA ILE A 126 11.12 1.82 -10.38
C ILE A 126 12.07 1.88 -11.57
N ASP A 127 13.33 1.51 -11.32
CA ASP A 127 14.33 1.40 -12.37
C ASP A 127 13.90 0.25 -13.31
N GLU A 128 13.91 0.50 -14.61
CA GLU A 128 13.61 -0.53 -15.61
C GLU A 128 14.61 -1.68 -15.40
N ILE A 129 14.13 -2.87 -15.06
CA ILE A 129 14.99 -4.04 -15.03
C ILE A 129 15.42 -4.27 -16.48
N GLU A 130 16.61 -3.77 -16.85
CA GLU A 130 17.27 -4.03 -18.13
C GLU A 130 17.45 -5.55 -18.29
N GLY A 131 16.45 -6.22 -18.85
CA GLY A 131 16.39 -7.67 -18.73
C GLY A 131 15.43 -8.40 -19.64
N GLN A 132 14.89 -7.77 -20.68
CA GLN A 132 14.37 -8.49 -21.85
C GLN A 132 14.24 -7.57 -23.05
N THR A 133 15.38 -7.10 -23.55
CA THR A 133 15.49 -6.87 -24.99
C THR A 133 15.23 -8.20 -25.67
N VAL A 134 13.98 -8.47 -26.06
CA VAL A 134 13.70 -9.47 -27.10
C VAL A 134 14.47 -8.99 -28.33
N LYS A 135 15.68 -9.52 -28.51
CA LYS A 135 16.35 -9.45 -29.80
C LYS A 135 15.39 -10.11 -30.77
N ALA A 136 14.62 -9.29 -31.47
CA ALA A 136 13.91 -9.66 -32.67
C ALA A 136 14.99 -10.13 -33.65
N SER A 137 15.30 -11.42 -33.57
CA SER A 137 16.18 -12.09 -34.50
C SER A 137 15.46 -12.02 -35.84
N SER A 138 15.89 -11.06 -36.66
CA SER A 138 15.54 -10.97 -38.06
C SER A 138 15.84 -12.30 -38.72
N VAL A 139 14.80 -13.11 -38.95
CA VAL A 139 14.88 -14.34 -39.72
C VAL A 139 15.11 -13.98 -41.18
N SER A 140 16.38 -13.92 -41.58
CA SER A 140 16.76 -13.87 -42.99
C SER A 140 16.70 -15.29 -43.55
N SER A 141 15.59 -15.63 -44.20
CA SER A 141 15.43 -16.86 -44.97
C SER A 141 16.25 -16.78 -46.27
N THR A 142 17.32 -17.56 -46.40
CA THR A 142 17.94 -17.90 -47.68
C THR A 142 18.76 -19.19 -47.57
N GLY A 143 18.49 -20.18 -48.43
CA GLY A 143 19.51 -21.10 -48.94
C GLY A 143 19.51 -22.55 -48.45
N THR A 144 18.74 -23.38 -49.15
CA THR A 144 19.06 -24.75 -49.65
C THR A 144 20.36 -25.45 -49.20
N SER A 145 20.25 -26.66 -48.62
CA SER A 145 20.68 -27.95 -49.25
C SER A 145 20.87 -29.09 -48.23
N ALA A 146 20.54 -30.29 -48.68
CA ALA A 146 20.57 -31.56 -47.97
C ALA A 146 21.98 -32.07 -47.63
N SER A 147 22.10 -32.81 -46.53
CA SER A 147 22.66 -34.17 -46.56
C SER A 147 22.53 -34.88 -45.21
N SER A 148 22.20 -36.16 -45.31
CA SER A 148 22.11 -37.18 -44.27
C SER A 148 23.42 -37.40 -43.50
N ILE A 149 23.35 -37.46 -42.17
CA ILE A 149 24.34 -38.16 -41.36
C ILE A 149 23.60 -38.92 -40.26
N SER A 150 23.55 -40.23 -40.45
CA SER A 150 23.10 -41.21 -39.47
C SER A 150 24.07 -41.30 -38.30
N GLY A 151 23.53 -41.29 -37.09
CA GLY A 151 24.05 -42.00 -35.91
C GLY A 151 25.35 -41.48 -35.29
N LEU A 152 25.23 -40.89 -34.09
CA LEU A 152 26.13 -41.13 -32.94
C LEU A 152 25.48 -40.50 -31.70
N GLY A 153 25.08 -41.35 -30.77
CA GLY A 153 24.46 -40.95 -29.51
C GLY A 153 25.46 -40.27 -28.58
N LEU A 154 24.99 -39.22 -27.91
CA LEU A 154 25.55 -38.76 -26.64
C LEU A 154 24.38 -38.47 -25.70
N GLY A 155 24.29 -39.29 -24.66
CA GLY A 155 23.30 -39.17 -23.60
C GLY A 155 23.63 -38.03 -22.64
N LEU A 156 22.58 -37.39 -22.14
CA LEU A 156 22.58 -36.74 -20.84
C LEU A 156 21.32 -37.17 -20.11
N LYS A 157 21.54 -37.95 -19.06
CA LYS A 157 20.54 -38.51 -18.15
C LYS A 157 20.12 -37.41 -17.17
N TYR A 158 18.82 -37.25 -16.96
CA TYR A 158 18.28 -36.49 -15.85
C TYR A 158 18.03 -37.48 -14.69
N ASP A 159 18.83 -37.39 -13.63
CA ASP A 159 18.64 -38.14 -12.39
C ASP A 159 17.85 -37.30 -11.39
N ASN A 160 16.66 -37.78 -11.05
CA ASN A 160 15.77 -37.34 -9.99
C ASN A 160 16.01 -38.21 -8.75
N ALA A 161 16.80 -37.73 -7.80
CA ALA A 161 17.14 -38.46 -6.59
C ALA A 161 16.14 -38.21 -5.44
N THR A 162 15.50 -39.30 -5.04
CA THR A 162 14.54 -39.46 -3.94
C THR A 162 15.24 -39.78 -2.61
N LEU A 163 14.73 -39.20 -1.52
CA LEU A 163 14.62 -39.68 -0.11
C LEU A 163 15.62 -40.72 0.47
N ASN A 164 16.16 -40.40 1.65
CA ASN A 164 16.46 -41.36 2.73
C ASN A 164 16.43 -40.61 4.10
N ARG A 165 15.46 -40.79 5.03
CA ARG A 165 15.29 -41.86 6.06
C ARG A 165 16.62 -42.22 6.76
N THR A 166 16.84 -42.17 8.09
CA THR A 166 16.14 -42.72 9.28
C THR A 166 16.77 -42.13 10.57
N ASN A 167 16.08 -41.70 11.64
CA ASN A 167 15.40 -42.40 12.76
C ASN A 167 16.27 -42.74 14.01
N ALA A 168 15.86 -42.27 15.20
CA ALA A 168 16.08 -42.77 16.59
C ALA A 168 16.31 -41.60 17.58
N ALA A 169 15.39 -41.21 18.47
CA ALA A 169 14.91 -41.82 19.73
C ALA A 169 15.81 -41.55 20.97
N SER A 170 15.15 -41.36 22.12
CA SER A 170 15.63 -41.06 23.51
C SER A 170 15.83 -39.57 23.83
N SER A 171 15.42 -39.00 24.97
CA SER A 171 14.73 -39.49 26.18
C SER A 171 14.30 -38.29 27.04
N SER A 172 13.28 -38.52 27.87
CA SER A 172 12.75 -37.66 28.93
C SER A 172 13.77 -36.97 29.83
N THR A 173 13.57 -35.67 30.14
CA THR A 173 13.69 -35.14 31.51
C THR A 173 12.95 -33.79 31.63
N ALA A 174 11.93 -33.72 32.49
CA ALA A 174 11.39 -32.46 32.99
C ALA A 174 12.30 -31.90 34.09
N PRO A 175 12.43 -30.56 34.20
CA PRO A 175 12.16 -29.96 35.51
C PRO A 175 11.48 -28.59 35.47
N LYS A 176 10.50 -28.45 36.36
CA LYS A 176 10.23 -27.33 37.29
C LYS A 176 10.42 -25.88 36.82
N SER A 177 9.29 -25.19 36.77
CA SER A 177 9.00 -23.89 37.41
C SER A 177 10.19 -23.03 37.86
N ALA A 178 10.40 -21.90 37.20
CA ALA A 178 11.08 -20.73 37.78
C ALA A 178 10.57 -19.42 37.15
N THR A 179 9.78 -18.70 37.94
CA THR A 179 9.83 -17.25 38.15
C THR A 179 9.56 -16.31 36.97
N ARG A 180 8.28 -15.87 36.90
CA ARG A 180 7.83 -14.64 36.23
C ARG A 180 8.64 -13.42 36.74
N PRO A 181 9.16 -12.54 35.87
CA PRO A 181 9.66 -11.25 36.30
C PRO A 181 8.52 -10.46 36.96
N GLN A 182 8.67 -10.14 38.25
CA GLN A 182 7.79 -9.20 38.93
C GLN A 182 8.00 -7.81 38.32
N VAL A 183 6.99 -7.32 37.60
CA VAL A 183 6.87 -5.90 37.29
C VAL A 183 6.84 -5.16 38.63
N LYS A 184 7.88 -4.37 38.90
CA LYS A 184 7.97 -3.52 40.07
C LYS A 184 6.86 -2.47 39.95
N GLN A 185 5.80 -2.68 40.72
CA GLN A 185 4.67 -1.77 40.85
C GLN A 185 5.19 -0.44 41.42
N VAL A 186 5.39 0.55 40.55
CA VAL A 186 5.62 1.92 40.97
C VAL A 186 4.28 2.45 41.44
N ALA A 187 4.17 2.72 42.73
CA ALA A 187 2.99 3.35 43.32
C ALA A 187 2.68 4.66 42.56
N PRO A 188 1.42 4.91 42.17
CA PRO A 188 1.06 6.19 41.60
C PRO A 188 1.26 7.26 42.69
N LYS A 189 2.15 8.22 42.42
CA LYS A 189 2.18 9.46 43.20
C LYS A 189 0.81 10.13 43.04
N PRO A 190 0.18 10.64 44.12
CA PRO A 190 -1.04 11.42 43.99
C PRO A 190 -0.77 12.61 43.07
N VAL A 191 -1.48 12.67 41.95
CA VAL A 191 -1.51 13.85 41.08
C VAL A 191 -2.30 14.90 41.84
N THR A 192 -1.62 15.86 42.44
CA THR A 192 -2.25 17.09 42.90
C THR A 192 -2.96 17.72 41.70
N PRO A 193 -4.27 18.05 41.77
CA PRO A 193 -4.92 18.77 40.69
C PRO A 193 -4.23 20.12 40.53
N GLN A 194 -3.48 20.26 39.44
CA GLN A 194 -2.94 21.53 39.00
C GLN A 194 -4.13 22.40 38.57
N PRO A 195 -4.26 23.65 39.06
CA PRO A 195 -5.36 24.51 38.64
C PRO A 195 -5.31 24.67 37.11
N ALA A 196 -6.47 24.51 36.49
CA ALA A 196 -6.65 24.71 35.06
C ALA A 196 -6.13 26.11 34.69
N ASN A 197 -5.05 26.16 33.92
CA ASN A 197 -4.68 27.39 33.22
C ASN A 197 -5.78 27.65 32.21
N THR A 198 -6.65 28.61 32.55
CA THR A 198 -7.60 29.20 31.62
C THR A 198 -6.82 29.80 30.46
N ILE A 199 -6.75 29.05 29.35
CA ILE A 199 -6.38 29.63 28.07
C ILE A 199 -7.54 30.57 27.73
N SER A 200 -7.30 31.87 27.89
CA SER A 200 -8.21 32.90 27.42
C SER A 200 -8.41 32.70 25.91
N GLN A 201 -9.58 32.25 25.51
CA GLN A 201 -9.99 32.29 24.10
C GLN A 201 -9.89 33.76 23.65
N PRO A 202 -9.19 34.09 22.55
CA PRO A 202 -9.40 35.36 21.92
C PRO A 202 -10.82 35.36 21.36
N THR A 203 -11.72 36.13 21.99
CA THR A 203 -13.06 36.40 21.45
C THR A 203 -12.90 37.22 20.19
N VAL A 204 -12.75 36.56 19.04
CA VAL A 204 -12.86 37.21 17.74
C VAL A 204 -14.36 37.44 17.52
N LYS A 205 -14.80 38.67 17.80
CA LYS A 205 -16.13 39.13 17.37
C LYS A 205 -16.13 39.14 15.84
N PRO A 206 -17.04 38.46 15.14
CA PRO A 206 -17.20 38.67 13.72
C PRO A 206 -17.77 40.08 13.52
N SER A 207 -16.91 41.01 13.12
CA SER A 207 -17.33 42.33 12.63
C SER A 207 -17.54 42.23 11.13
N VAL A 208 -18.65 41.62 10.73
CA VAL A 208 -19.15 41.72 9.35
C VAL A 208 -20.54 42.32 9.44
N GLU A 209 -20.67 43.58 9.04
CA GLU A 209 -21.97 44.22 8.85
C GLU A 209 -22.79 43.39 7.85
N ALA A 210 -24.00 43.03 8.24
CA ALA A 210 -24.96 42.40 7.35
C ALA A 210 -25.37 43.42 6.26
N LYS A 211 -24.66 43.41 5.13
CA LYS A 211 -25.17 44.02 3.91
C LYS A 211 -26.20 43.07 3.30
N ASP A 212 -27.42 43.57 3.20
CA ASP A 212 -28.54 42.95 2.52
C ASP A 212 -28.10 42.52 1.11
N ILE A 213 -28.00 41.21 0.90
CA ILE A 213 -27.57 40.66 -0.38
C ILE A 213 -28.75 40.82 -1.32
N GLN A 214 -28.72 41.83 -2.18
CA GLN A 214 -29.72 42.02 -3.22
C GLN A 214 -29.65 40.85 -4.20
N ILE A 215 -30.66 39.99 -4.18
CA ILE A 215 -30.82 38.92 -5.16
C ILE A 215 -31.22 39.58 -6.49
N PRO A 216 -30.41 39.45 -7.56
CA PRO A 216 -30.77 40.01 -8.86
C PRO A 216 -32.01 39.33 -9.43
N GLU A 217 -32.85 40.13 -10.09
CA GLU A 217 -34.20 39.78 -10.54
C GLU A 217 -34.27 38.51 -11.42
N PHE A 218 -33.16 38.12 -12.06
CA PHE A 218 -33.08 36.92 -12.92
C PHE A 218 -33.36 35.60 -12.17
N LEU A 219 -33.08 35.53 -10.85
CA LEU A 219 -33.34 34.35 -10.01
C LEU A 219 -34.81 34.21 -9.57
N SER A 220 -35.66 35.20 -9.88
CA SER A 220 -37.04 35.27 -9.38
C SER A 220 -38.12 34.82 -10.39
N LYS A 221 -37.74 34.27 -11.55
CA LYS A 221 -38.72 33.76 -12.52
C LYS A 221 -38.62 32.25 -12.75
N LYS A 222 -39.63 31.62 -12.15
CA LYS A 222 -40.29 30.33 -12.39
C LYS A 222 -39.96 29.59 -13.68
#